data_AF-A0A8U0W5E2-F1
#
_entry.id   AF-A0A8U0W5E2-F1
#
_cell.length_a   1.000
_cell.length_b   1.000
_cell.length_c   1.000
_cell.angle_alpha   90.00
_cell.angle_beta   90.00
_cell.angle_gamma   90.00
#
_symmetry.space_group_name_H-M   'P 1'
#
loop_
_entity.id
_entity.type
_entity.pdbx_description
1 polymer ?
#
loop_
_entity_poly.entity_id
_entity_poly.type
_entity_poly.pdbx_seq_one_letter_code
_entity_poly.pdbx_strand_id
1 'polypeptide(L)'
;MDFQITNDVVEIEPKTKYLRGSELILLRHKDIGISSAGLKKTVPKDTEEEVKELEKLYDCLEQQLSRSHIERLGGRTLAEWDHETQAVRVIRKDGKFENFGFNKHGQHYLEYYEALFLLEKNRLQLEYNSCVASIEQSYLLLIGEKRSQRCDEYLVYSVMTRSGYILNKYENRPKAHSHRKQEIRSREDCIWHILEMEIEKEKKSQKEQIVPDYVRNYVDYTKIRQQFQQIKETIKTPEKGTQNIVCNDEYSENDLDFRKKMETNLKRPAQDDNDCNYWHKIKRNCTLSTPATTTANTSNESLIDFLKSDAEYERFRETFHKLNIIPLKSYDTENEEAKDDPSIEILPINFDVYLHNEGYRKSSPGSPQFRIVILKTQQSFPTHQQIYFTHRQQLDPVTLLLIAVNESRQLQAFLYHFS
;
A
#
# COMPACT_ATOMS: atom_id res chain seq x y z
N MET A 1 50.91 -6.35 -6.39
CA MET A 1 50.70 -5.03 -6.99
C MET A 1 50.37 -4.09 -5.86
N ASP A 2 51.35 -3.30 -5.45
CA ASP A 2 51.17 -2.28 -4.42
C ASP A 2 50.34 -1.15 -5.03
N PHE A 3 49.08 -1.04 -4.61
CA PHE A 3 48.25 0.10 -4.98
C PHE A 3 48.78 1.32 -4.22
N GLN A 4 49.64 2.10 -4.87
CA GLN A 4 49.91 3.47 -4.47
C GLN A 4 48.62 4.26 -4.70
N ILE A 5 47.86 4.47 -3.63
CA ILE A 5 46.78 5.46 -3.61
C ILE A 5 47.47 6.81 -3.79
N THR A 6 47.44 7.34 -5.01
CA THR A 6 47.88 8.70 -5.27
C THR A 6 46.96 9.63 -4.48
N ASN A 7 47.52 10.44 -3.59
CA ASN A 7 46.81 11.47 -2.82
C ASN A 7 46.37 12.66 -3.70
N ASP A 8 46.12 12.42 -4.99
CA ASP A 8 45.56 13.39 -5.91
C ASP A 8 44.08 13.53 -5.57
N VAL A 9 43.81 14.35 -4.54
CA VAL A 9 42.46 14.78 -4.19
C VAL A 9 41.95 15.56 -5.40
N VAL A 10 41.13 14.91 -6.23
CA VAL A 10 40.39 15.57 -7.29
C VAL A 10 39.42 16.53 -6.60
N GLU A 11 39.76 17.82 -6.60
CA GLU A 11 38.88 18.86 -6.11
C GLU A 11 37.68 18.96 -7.05
N ILE A 12 36.58 18.32 -6.68
CA ILE A 12 35.33 18.37 -7.42
C ILE A 12 34.67 19.70 -7.07
N GLU A 13 34.87 20.74 -7.90
CA GLU A 13 34.08 21.96 -7.79
C GLU A 13 32.64 21.70 -8.28
N PRO A 14 31.63 21.73 -7.39
CA PRO A 14 30.25 21.58 -7.82
C PRO A 14 29.88 22.79 -8.66
N LYS A 15 29.51 22.57 -9.93
CA LYS A 15 28.94 23.62 -10.77
C LYS A 15 27.56 24.01 -10.23
N THR A 16 27.54 25.00 -9.34
CA THR A 16 26.31 25.61 -8.78
C THR A 16 25.56 26.48 -9.79
N LYS A 17 26.11 26.68 -10.99
CA LYS A 17 25.51 27.50 -12.05
C LYS A 17 24.73 26.64 -13.03
N TYR A 18 23.54 27.10 -13.39
CA TYR A 18 22.70 26.48 -14.41
C TYR A 18 23.42 26.37 -15.75
N LEU A 19 23.26 25.23 -16.41
CA LEU A 19 23.71 25.01 -17.79
C LEU A 19 22.91 25.90 -18.74
N ARG A 20 23.58 26.45 -19.75
CA ARG A 20 22.90 27.16 -20.84
C ARG A 20 22.16 26.17 -21.73
N GLY A 21 21.15 26.64 -22.46
CA GLY A 21 20.34 25.79 -23.35
C GLY A 21 21.19 25.05 -24.41
N SER A 22 22.20 25.69 -24.97
CA SER A 22 23.14 25.08 -25.91
C SER A 22 23.99 23.97 -25.28
N GLU A 23 24.45 24.18 -24.03
CA GLU A 23 25.23 23.19 -23.27
C GLU A 23 24.38 21.97 -22.92
N LEU A 24 23.11 22.18 -22.53
CA LEU A 24 22.16 21.10 -22.26
C LEU A 24 21.95 20.20 -23.49
N ILE A 25 21.80 20.78 -24.68
CA ILE A 25 21.61 20.02 -25.92
C ILE A 25 22.86 19.18 -26.23
N LEU A 26 24.05 19.77 -26.14
CA LEU A 26 25.32 19.08 -26.38
C LEU A 26 25.52 17.88 -25.44
N LEU A 27 25.21 18.07 -24.16
CA LEU A 27 25.39 17.03 -23.14
C LEU A 27 24.29 15.96 -23.14
N ARG A 28 23.06 16.30 -23.55
CA ARG A 28 21.93 15.37 -23.63
C ARG A 28 22.10 14.33 -24.74
N HIS A 29 22.62 14.73 -25.89
CA HIS A 29 22.71 13.88 -27.09
C HIS A 29 24.04 13.13 -27.22
N LYS A 30 24.89 13.16 -26.17
CA LYS A 30 26.14 12.40 -26.15
C LYS A 30 25.85 10.95 -25.76
N ASP A 31 25.40 10.17 -26.74
CA ASP A 31 25.23 8.73 -26.58
C ASP A 31 26.59 8.05 -26.73
N ILE A 32 27.11 7.52 -25.63
CA ILE A 32 28.26 6.63 -25.65
C ILE A 32 27.68 5.23 -25.86
N GLY A 33 28.07 4.58 -26.96
CA GLY A 33 27.69 3.21 -27.22
C GLY A 33 28.05 2.33 -26.02
N ILE A 34 27.04 1.70 -25.42
CA ILE A 34 27.27 0.73 -24.35
C ILE A 34 27.94 -0.47 -25.02
N SER A 35 29.17 -0.80 -24.62
CA SER A 35 29.76 -2.07 -25.04
C SER A 35 28.88 -3.20 -24.47
N SER A 36 28.11 -3.84 -25.35
CA SER A 36 27.01 -4.73 -24.96
C SER A 36 27.48 -6.06 -24.37
N ALA A 37 28.79 -6.31 -24.31
CA ALA A 37 29.36 -7.52 -23.74
C ALA A 37 30.80 -7.29 -23.26
N GLY A 38 31.07 -7.61 -21.99
CA GLY A 38 32.44 -7.89 -21.56
C GLY A 38 32.90 -9.22 -22.14
N LEU A 39 34.17 -9.34 -22.50
CA LEU A 39 34.73 -10.62 -22.95
C LEU A 39 34.61 -11.64 -21.80
N LYS A 40 33.75 -12.65 -21.96
CA LYS A 40 33.76 -13.85 -21.11
C LYS A 40 34.97 -14.72 -21.47
N LYS A 41 36.18 -14.21 -21.24
CA LYS A 41 37.41 -15.01 -21.25
C LYS A 41 37.61 -15.51 -19.81
N THR A 42 37.71 -16.82 -19.63
CA THR A 42 37.83 -17.45 -18.30
C THR A 42 39.26 -17.52 -17.80
N VAL A 43 40.25 -17.26 -18.67
CA VAL A 43 41.68 -17.35 -18.36
C VAL A 43 42.41 -16.20 -19.05
N PRO A 44 43.21 -15.40 -18.33
CA PRO A 44 44.08 -14.38 -18.93
C PRO A 44 45.17 -15.06 -19.74
N LYS A 45 45.39 -14.62 -20.99
CA LYS A 45 46.43 -15.17 -21.87
C LYS A 45 47.64 -14.24 -22.00
N ASP A 46 47.59 -13.06 -21.37
CA ASP A 46 48.61 -12.00 -21.36
C ASP A 46 49.17 -11.71 -22.76
N THR A 47 48.31 -11.82 -23.76
CA THR A 47 48.68 -11.52 -25.15
C THR A 47 48.68 -10.01 -25.39
N GLU A 48 49.55 -9.50 -26.28
CA GLU A 48 49.58 -8.07 -26.62
C GLU A 48 48.23 -7.55 -27.17
N GLU A 49 47.48 -8.42 -27.84
CA GLU A 49 46.13 -8.12 -28.32
C GLU A 49 45.13 -7.96 -27.16
N GLU A 50 45.25 -8.81 -26.13
CA GLU A 50 44.41 -8.73 -24.92
C GLU A 50 44.70 -7.48 -24.10
N VAL A 51 45.97 -7.08 -23.96
CA VAL A 51 46.35 -5.83 -23.28
C VAL A 51 45.76 -4.62 -24.01
N LYS A 52 45.86 -4.58 -25.35
CA LYS A 52 45.26 -3.50 -26.16
C LYS A 52 43.73 -3.51 -26.12
N GLU A 53 43.10 -4.68 -26.05
CA GLU A 53 41.65 -4.79 -25.85
C GLU A 53 41.24 -4.27 -24.47
N LEU A 54 41.99 -4.62 -23.42
CA LEU A 54 41.75 -4.15 -22.06
C LEU A 54 41.92 -2.63 -21.95
N GLU A 55 42.97 -2.06 -22.55
CA GLU A 55 43.21 -0.61 -22.57
C GLU A 55 42.02 0.14 -23.20
N LYS A 56 41.51 -0.34 -24.34
CA LYS A 56 40.30 0.22 -24.97
C LYS A 56 39.06 0.11 -24.08
N LEU A 57 38.93 -0.99 -23.31
CA LEU A 57 37.82 -1.16 -22.38
C LEU A 57 37.94 -0.22 -21.18
N TYR A 58 39.14 -0.02 -20.64
CA TYR A 58 39.40 0.95 -19.58
C TYR A 58 39.12 2.38 -20.04
N ASP A 59 39.59 2.77 -21.24
CA ASP A 59 39.29 4.08 -21.82
C ASP A 59 37.78 4.30 -21.99
N CYS A 60 37.07 3.27 -22.45
CA CYS A 60 35.62 3.32 -22.59
C CYS A 60 34.91 3.46 -21.23
N LEU A 61 35.38 2.72 -20.21
CA LEU A 61 34.84 2.78 -18.85
C LEU A 61 35.09 4.16 -18.23
N GLU A 62 36.30 4.70 -18.36
CA GLU A 62 36.66 6.03 -17.85
C GLU A 62 35.82 7.12 -18.52
N GLN A 63 35.62 7.05 -19.84
CA GLN A 63 34.73 7.97 -20.55
C GLN A 63 33.28 7.89 -20.07
N GLN A 64 32.82 6.70 -19.66
CA GLN A 64 31.48 6.52 -19.11
C GLN A 64 31.36 7.10 -17.69
N LEU A 65 32.33 6.81 -16.82
CA LEU A 65 32.34 7.25 -15.42
C LEU A 65 32.60 8.76 -15.28
N SER A 66 33.39 9.34 -16.18
CA SER A 66 33.68 10.79 -16.22
C SER A 66 32.53 11.62 -16.78
N ARG A 67 31.43 11.00 -17.23
CA ARG A 67 30.28 11.71 -17.79
C ARG A 67 29.63 12.59 -16.72
N SER A 68 29.53 13.88 -17.03
CA SER A 68 28.73 14.80 -16.23
C SER A 68 27.26 14.40 -16.28
N HIS A 69 26.70 13.98 -15.15
CA HIS A 69 25.26 13.76 -15.02
C HIS A 69 24.53 15.10 -14.96
N ILE A 70 23.58 15.29 -15.89
CA ILE A 70 22.67 16.44 -15.85
C ILE A 70 21.44 16.04 -15.06
N GLU A 71 21.16 16.78 -14.00
CA GLU A 71 19.95 16.60 -13.22
C GLU A 71 19.07 17.85 -13.31
N ARG A 72 17.76 17.63 -13.42
CA ARG A 72 16.79 18.71 -13.27
C ARG A 72 16.63 18.95 -11.78
N LEU A 73 16.76 20.20 -11.34
CA LEU A 73 16.54 20.55 -9.93
C LEU A 73 15.19 20.08 -9.40
N GLY A 74 14.16 19.99 -10.25
CA GLY A 74 12.81 19.51 -9.90
C GLY A 74 12.49 18.11 -10.45
N GLY A 75 13.43 17.16 -10.38
CA GLY A 75 13.19 15.76 -10.74
C GLY A 75 13.22 14.78 -9.54
N ARG A 76 13.47 15.29 -8.33
CA ARG A 76 13.55 14.51 -7.10
C ARG A 76 12.91 15.26 -5.95
N THR A 77 12.31 14.48 -5.06
CA THR A 77 11.87 14.97 -3.76
C THR A 77 13.10 15.29 -2.92
N LEU A 78 13.14 16.48 -2.33
CA LEU A 78 14.21 16.89 -1.43
C LEU A 78 13.75 16.67 0.00
N ALA A 79 14.54 15.94 0.77
CA ALA A 79 14.25 15.64 2.15
C ALA A 79 15.50 15.75 3.01
N GLU A 80 15.30 16.06 4.28
CA GLU A 80 16.34 16.25 5.27
C GLU A 80 16.12 15.28 6.43
N TRP A 81 17.21 14.75 6.96
CA TRP A 81 17.15 13.94 8.16
C TRP A 81 16.89 14.82 9.39
N ASP A 82 15.81 14.53 10.12
CA ASP A 82 15.46 15.22 11.36
C ASP A 82 15.92 14.39 12.56
N HIS A 83 16.95 14.87 13.27
CA HIS A 83 17.54 14.19 14.43
C HIS A 83 16.57 14.06 15.61
N GLU A 84 15.62 14.99 15.77
CA GLU A 84 14.69 14.98 16.90
C GLU A 84 13.61 13.90 16.73
N THR A 85 13.05 13.83 15.52
CA THR A 85 11.98 12.88 15.22
C THR A 85 12.50 11.51 14.74
N GLN A 86 13.79 11.40 14.44
CA GLN A 86 14.42 10.20 13.85
C GLN A 86 13.70 9.75 12.57
N ALA A 87 13.30 10.73 11.76
CA ALA A 87 12.55 10.51 10.53
C ALA A 87 13.04 11.45 9.42
N VAL A 88 12.68 11.12 8.18
CA VAL A 88 13.08 11.91 7.01
C VAL A 88 12.00 12.96 6.73
N ARG A 89 12.31 14.23 6.95
CA ARG A 89 11.42 15.35 6.70
C ARG A 89 11.46 15.77 5.23
N VAL A 90 10.33 15.80 4.56
CA VAL A 90 10.23 16.21 3.16
C VAL A 90 10.10 17.73 3.08
N ILE A 91 11.12 18.39 2.52
CA ILE A 91 11.15 19.84 2.30
C ILE A 91 10.42 20.18 0.99
N ARG A 92 10.65 19.40 -0.06
CA ARG A 92 10.05 19.63 -1.38
C ARG A 92 9.58 18.32 -1.98
N LYS A 93 8.28 18.23 -2.26
CA LYS A 93 7.66 17.08 -2.93
C LYS A 93 7.86 17.17 -4.44
N ASP A 94 8.16 16.03 -5.07
CA ASP A 94 8.17 15.91 -6.52
C ASP A 94 7.45 14.64 -7.01
N GLY A 95 6.56 14.83 -8.00
CA GLY A 95 5.68 13.79 -8.54
C GLY A 95 4.57 13.32 -7.59
N LYS A 96 3.94 12.19 -7.95
CA LYS A 96 2.89 11.57 -7.13
C LYS A 96 3.51 10.95 -5.88
N PHE A 97 3.07 11.43 -4.72
CA PHE A 97 3.56 11.05 -3.38
C PHE A 97 2.44 10.53 -2.45
N GLU A 98 1.22 10.35 -2.96
CA GLU A 98 0.01 10.09 -2.17
C GLU A 98 0.10 8.84 -1.28
N ASN A 99 0.90 7.85 -1.68
CA ASN A 99 1.04 6.58 -0.97
C ASN A 99 2.20 6.56 0.04
N PHE A 100 3.11 7.54 -0.02
CA PHE A 100 4.33 7.56 0.80
C PHE A 100 4.24 8.62 1.90
N GLY A 101 4.78 8.31 3.06
CA GLY A 101 4.92 9.23 4.17
C GLY A 101 3.65 9.48 4.97
N PHE A 102 3.79 10.23 6.05
CA PHE A 102 2.73 10.66 6.93
C PHE A 102 2.85 12.17 7.18
N ASN A 103 1.80 12.78 7.74
CA ASN A 103 1.82 14.19 8.12
C ASN A 103 1.88 14.28 9.64
N LYS A 104 2.85 15.03 10.18
CA LYS A 104 3.02 15.27 11.60
C LYS A 104 3.29 16.76 11.80
N HIS A 105 2.45 17.43 12.59
CA HIS A 105 2.52 18.89 12.84
C HIS A 105 2.55 19.75 11.56
N GLY A 106 1.81 19.36 10.52
CA GLY A 106 1.76 20.08 9.24
C GLY A 106 2.96 19.84 8.32
N GLN A 107 3.96 19.09 8.78
CA GLN A 107 5.14 18.70 8.02
C GLN A 107 4.99 17.26 7.51
N HIS A 108 5.52 17.01 6.32
CA HIS A 108 5.47 15.68 5.73
C HIS A 108 6.73 14.90 6.04
N TYR A 109 6.57 13.70 6.58
CA TYR A 109 7.66 12.82 6.99
C TYR A 109 7.57 11.49 6.24
N LEU A 110 8.72 10.87 6.01
CA LEU A 110 8.85 9.52 5.48
C LEU A 110 9.42 8.62 6.57
N GLU A 111 8.88 7.41 6.64
CA GLU A 111 9.50 6.33 7.43
C GLU A 111 10.81 5.89 6.77
N TYR A 112 11.73 5.31 7.55
CA TYR A 112 13.06 4.90 7.07
C TYR A 112 13.00 3.96 5.85
N TYR A 113 12.06 3.01 5.83
CA TYR A 113 11.88 2.08 4.70
C TYR A 113 11.28 2.75 3.46
N GLU A 114 10.40 3.75 3.62
CA GLU A 114 9.85 4.52 2.50
C GLU A 114 10.92 5.41 1.88
N ALA A 115 11.69 6.10 2.73
CA ALA A 115 12.77 6.98 2.30
C ALA A 115 13.86 6.21 1.54
N LEU A 116 14.30 5.07 2.09
CA LEU A 116 15.32 4.24 1.45
C LEU A 116 14.83 3.65 0.13
N PHE A 117 13.56 3.23 0.06
CA PHE A 117 12.97 2.75 -1.17
C PHE A 117 12.97 3.83 -2.26
N LEU A 118 12.62 5.07 -1.91
CA LEU A 118 12.61 6.18 -2.84
C LEU A 118 14.02 6.61 -3.27
N LEU A 119 15.02 6.50 -2.37
CA LEU A 119 16.44 6.68 -2.70
C LEU A 119 16.90 5.67 -3.75
N GLU A 120 16.61 4.38 -3.56
CA GLU A 120 16.92 3.34 -4.55
C GLU A 120 16.24 3.55 -5.89
N LYS A 121 15.01 4.08 -5.88
CA LYS A 121 14.28 4.42 -7.10
C LYS A 121 14.73 5.74 -7.71
N ASN A 122 15.75 6.39 -7.14
CA ASN A 122 16.29 7.67 -7.58
C ASN A 122 15.21 8.79 -7.62
N ARG A 123 14.25 8.73 -6.69
CA ARG A 123 13.13 9.68 -6.55
C ARG A 123 13.24 10.61 -5.34
N LEU A 124 14.17 10.32 -4.43
CA LEU A 124 14.47 11.10 -3.24
C LEU A 124 15.93 11.52 -3.24
N GLN A 125 16.20 12.75 -2.83
CA GLN A 125 17.51 13.25 -2.43
C GLN A 125 17.45 13.49 -0.92
N LEU A 126 18.27 12.77 -0.17
CA LEU A 126 18.36 12.91 1.28
C LEU A 126 19.56 13.79 1.64
N GLU A 127 19.31 14.81 2.45
CA GLU A 127 20.33 15.69 3.01
C GLU A 127 20.52 15.39 4.50
N TYR A 128 21.79 15.26 4.89
CA TYR A 128 22.23 15.08 6.26
C TYR A 128 23.25 16.18 6.58
N ASN A 129 22.97 17.02 7.58
CA ASN A 129 23.80 18.17 7.93
C ASN A 129 24.16 19.06 6.72
N SER A 130 23.16 19.42 5.90
CA SER A 130 23.31 20.22 4.66
C SER A 130 24.17 19.57 3.56
N CYS A 131 24.52 18.29 3.69
CA CYS A 131 25.25 17.53 2.67
C CYS A 131 24.35 16.45 2.07
N VAL A 132 24.42 16.25 0.76
CA VAL A 132 23.70 15.15 0.11
C VAL A 132 24.30 13.82 0.55
N ALA A 133 23.47 12.95 1.12
CA ALA A 133 23.89 11.62 1.55
C ALA A 133 24.01 10.67 0.35
N SER A 134 25.09 9.89 0.30
CA SER A 134 25.21 8.78 -0.66
C SER A 134 24.17 7.69 -0.35
N ILE A 135 23.95 6.76 -1.28
CA ILE A 135 23.04 5.65 -1.04
C ILE A 135 23.54 4.76 0.11
N GLU A 136 24.84 4.47 0.17
CA GLU A 136 25.48 3.68 1.22
C GLU A 136 25.40 4.38 2.57
N GLN A 137 25.66 5.69 2.61
CA GLN A 137 25.51 6.50 3.82
C GLN A 137 24.05 6.50 4.29
N SER A 138 23.10 6.60 3.36
CA SER A 138 21.67 6.56 3.68
C SER A 138 21.26 5.20 4.23
N TYR A 139 21.83 4.11 3.72
CA TYR A 139 21.64 2.76 4.27
C TYR A 139 22.09 2.69 5.73
N LEU A 140 23.30 3.17 6.03
CA LEU A 140 23.83 3.20 7.39
C LEU A 140 23.00 4.11 8.32
N LEU A 141 22.56 5.26 7.82
CA LEU A 141 21.75 6.22 8.58
C LEU A 141 20.35 5.69 8.91
N LEU A 142 19.66 5.09 7.92
CA LEU A 142 18.25 4.71 8.03
C LEU A 142 18.05 3.30 8.64
N ILE A 143 18.92 2.35 8.31
CA ILE A 143 18.81 0.96 8.78
C ILE A 143 19.73 0.70 9.98
N GLY A 144 20.90 1.33 10.00
CA GLY A 144 21.98 1.06 10.96
C GLY A 144 23.07 0.14 10.40
N GLU A 145 24.21 0.10 11.09
CA GLU A 145 25.39 -0.68 10.70
C GLU A 145 25.20 -2.20 10.89
N LYS A 146 24.51 -2.59 11.97
CA LYS A 146 24.29 -4.00 12.30
C LYS A 146 22.98 -4.50 11.70
N ARG A 147 22.96 -5.78 11.29
CA ARG A 147 21.74 -6.46 10.86
C ARG A 147 20.70 -6.35 11.99
N SER A 148 19.61 -5.65 11.69
CA SER A 148 18.55 -5.31 12.63
C SER A 148 17.20 -5.66 12.02
N GLN A 149 16.14 -5.62 12.83
CA GLN A 149 14.77 -5.83 12.36
C GLN A 149 14.39 -4.88 11.20
N ARG A 150 14.97 -3.67 11.18
CA ARG A 150 14.77 -2.70 10.08
C ARG A 150 15.25 -3.21 8.73
N CYS A 151 16.29 -4.04 8.70
CA CYS A 151 16.79 -4.66 7.46
C CYS A 151 15.72 -5.57 6.85
N ASP A 152 15.13 -6.43 7.67
CA ASP A 152 14.14 -7.41 7.23
C ASP A 152 12.83 -6.72 6.84
N GLU A 153 12.39 -5.74 7.63
CA GLU A 153 11.25 -4.88 7.30
C GLU A 153 11.43 -4.15 5.98
N TYR A 154 12.61 -3.57 5.73
CA TYR A 154 12.91 -2.91 4.48
C TYR A 154 12.91 -3.89 3.30
N LEU A 155 13.50 -5.09 3.47
CA LEU A 155 13.54 -6.10 2.42
C LEU A 155 12.12 -6.51 2.00
N VAL A 156 11.27 -6.83 2.98
CA VAL A 156 9.85 -7.16 2.75
C VAL A 156 9.14 -5.98 2.09
N TYR A 157 9.28 -4.78 2.64
CA TYR A 157 8.64 -3.57 2.12
C TYR A 157 9.02 -3.34 0.65
N SER A 158 10.31 -3.45 0.33
CA SER A 158 10.83 -3.21 -1.01
C SER A 158 10.31 -4.22 -2.03
N VAL A 159 10.18 -5.50 -1.66
CA VAL A 159 9.66 -6.55 -2.56
C VAL A 159 8.17 -6.39 -2.78
N MET A 160 7.39 -6.16 -1.72
CA MET A 160 5.95 -6.00 -1.83
C MET A 160 5.58 -4.72 -2.59
N THR A 161 6.29 -3.62 -2.34
CA THR A 161 6.08 -2.36 -3.06
C THR A 161 6.45 -2.49 -4.55
N ARG A 162 7.55 -3.19 -4.89
CA ARG A 162 7.91 -3.47 -6.30
C ARG A 162 6.90 -4.37 -7.00
N SER A 163 6.22 -5.24 -6.25
CA SER A 163 5.15 -6.11 -6.76
C SER A 163 3.83 -5.36 -6.99
N GLY A 164 3.76 -4.07 -6.63
CA GLY A 164 2.56 -3.27 -6.80
C GLY A 164 1.55 -3.44 -5.66
N TYR A 165 2.01 -3.66 -4.43
CA TYR A 165 1.19 -3.51 -3.21
C TYR A 165 1.48 -2.19 -2.51
N ILE A 166 0.46 -1.64 -1.82
CA ILE A 166 0.62 -0.48 -0.95
C ILE A 166 0.73 -0.98 0.49
N LEU A 167 1.79 -0.61 1.18
CA LEU A 167 2.04 -1.02 2.55
C LEU A 167 1.93 0.18 3.47
N ASN A 168 1.09 0.07 4.49
CA ASN A 168 1.08 0.99 5.61
C ASN A 168 1.61 0.29 6.84
N LYS A 169 2.29 1.04 7.71
CA LYS A 169 2.62 0.56 9.05
C LYS A 169 1.34 0.12 9.75
N TYR A 170 1.35 -1.09 10.30
CA TYR A 170 0.25 -1.54 11.11
C TYR A 170 0.18 -0.72 12.39
N GLU A 171 -0.99 -0.19 12.68
CA GLU A 171 -1.27 0.47 13.93
C GLU A 171 -2.52 -0.17 14.51
N ASN A 172 -2.41 -0.74 15.71
CA ASN A 172 -3.56 -1.28 16.44
C ASN A 172 -4.40 -0.13 17.04
N ARG A 173 -4.73 0.87 16.22
CA ARG A 173 -5.58 1.97 16.60
C ARG A 173 -7.02 1.61 16.25
N PRO A 174 -8.00 1.91 17.12
CA PRO A 174 -9.38 1.95 16.67
C PRO A 174 -9.44 2.96 15.53
N LYS A 175 -9.85 2.51 14.33
CA LYS A 175 -10.14 3.40 13.21
C LYS A 175 -11.06 4.50 13.76
N ALA A 176 -10.89 5.77 13.37
CA ALA A 176 -11.72 6.88 13.86
C ALA A 176 -13.24 6.69 13.60
N HIS A 177 -13.62 5.69 12.79
CA HIS A 177 -14.99 5.26 12.51
C HIS A 177 -15.35 3.90 13.15
N SER A 178 -14.54 3.43 14.08
CA SER A 178 -14.76 2.22 14.87
C SER A 178 -14.63 2.60 16.33
N HIS A 179 -15.59 3.39 16.81
CA HIS A 179 -15.85 3.51 18.24
C HIS A 179 -16.43 2.19 18.79
N ARG A 180 -15.72 1.07 18.61
CA ARG A 180 -15.98 -0.16 19.38
C ARG A 180 -15.44 0.01 20.79
N LYS A 181 -16.07 0.90 21.56
CA LYS A 181 -16.16 0.65 22.99
C LYS A 181 -17.25 -0.42 23.12
N GLN A 182 -16.87 -1.63 23.52
CA GLN A 182 -17.83 -2.70 23.83
C GLN A 182 -18.73 -2.36 25.05
N GLU A 183 -18.52 -1.19 25.66
CA GLU A 183 -19.34 -0.63 26.73
C GLU A 183 -19.72 0.83 26.40
N ILE A 184 -21.02 1.14 26.43
CA ILE A 184 -21.51 2.52 26.36
C ILE A 184 -21.35 3.13 27.76
N ARG A 185 -20.36 4.00 27.93
CA ARG A 185 -20.13 4.69 29.21
C ARG A 185 -20.72 6.10 29.26
N SER A 186 -20.94 6.73 28.10
CA SER A 186 -21.45 8.10 28.00
C SER A 186 -22.58 8.25 26.99
N ARG A 187 -23.32 9.35 27.11
CA ARG A 187 -24.42 9.72 26.21
C ARG A 187 -23.92 9.91 24.77
N GLU A 188 -22.74 10.48 24.60
CA GLU A 188 -22.11 10.73 23.30
C GLU A 188 -21.79 9.41 22.57
N ASP A 189 -21.32 8.39 23.31
CA ASP A 189 -20.98 7.08 22.74
C ASP A 189 -22.24 6.39 22.15
N CYS A 190 -23.40 6.57 22.79
CA CYS A 190 -24.69 6.05 22.31
C CYS A 190 -25.18 6.81 21.04
N ILE A 191 -24.99 8.13 21.01
CA ILE A 191 -25.34 8.96 19.84
C ILE A 191 -24.52 8.55 18.62
N TRP A 192 -23.20 8.39 18.78
CA TRP A 192 -22.32 7.95 17.69
C TRP A 192 -22.70 6.56 17.16
N HIS A 193 -23.01 5.61 18.04
CA HIS A 193 -23.48 4.28 17.63
C HIS A 193 -24.77 4.34 16.80
N ILE A 194 -25.76 5.14 17.21
CA ILE A 194 -27.02 5.28 16.47
C ILE A 194 -26.79 5.87 15.08
N LEU A 195 -25.90 6.87 14.98
CA LEU A 195 -25.55 7.52 13.73
C LEU A 195 -24.77 6.58 12.78
N GLU A 196 -23.79 5.84 13.30
CA GLU A 196 -23.05 4.82 12.55
C GLU A 196 -23.97 3.74 12.00
N MET A 197 -24.88 3.19 12.83
CA MET A 197 -25.87 2.21 12.38
C MET A 197 -26.71 2.73 11.21
N GLU A 198 -27.11 4.01 11.24
CA GLU A 198 -27.95 4.57 10.19
C GLU A 198 -27.18 4.81 8.88
N ILE A 199 -25.90 5.19 8.96
CA ILE A 199 -25.01 5.32 7.79
C ILE A 199 -24.74 3.94 7.17
N GLU A 200 -24.60 2.89 7.98
CA GLU A 200 -24.38 1.53 7.49
C GLU A 200 -25.62 0.93 6.81
N LYS A 201 -26.82 1.24 7.30
CA LYS A 201 -28.09 0.85 6.64
C LYS A 201 -28.22 1.40 5.23
N GLU A 202 -27.65 2.57 4.95
CA GLU A 202 -27.66 3.14 3.59
C GLU A 202 -26.70 2.39 2.65
N LYS A 203 -25.70 1.69 3.19
CA LYS A 203 -24.67 0.97 2.41
C LYS A 203 -24.97 -0.51 2.18
N LYS A 204 -25.80 -1.17 3.01
CA LYS A 204 -26.12 -2.60 2.92
C LYS A 204 -27.62 -2.85 2.77
N SER A 205 -28.00 -3.81 1.93
CA SER A 205 -29.41 -4.21 1.75
C SER A 205 -30.03 -4.72 3.05
N GLN A 206 -31.31 -4.38 3.26
CA GLN A 206 -32.09 -4.36 4.51
C GLN A 206 -32.15 -5.64 5.40
N LYS A 207 -31.43 -6.72 5.10
CA LYS A 207 -31.75 -8.03 5.70
C LYS A 207 -30.99 -8.44 6.96
N GLU A 208 -29.95 -7.74 7.38
CA GLU A 208 -29.24 -8.08 8.62
C GLU A 208 -28.72 -6.84 9.34
N GLN A 209 -29.48 -6.37 10.34
CA GLN A 209 -28.88 -5.61 11.44
C GLN A 209 -29.80 -5.66 12.67
N ILE A 210 -29.51 -6.63 13.54
CA ILE A 210 -30.04 -6.66 14.91
C ILE A 210 -29.22 -5.63 15.69
N VAL A 211 -29.89 -4.61 16.27
CA VAL A 211 -29.25 -3.68 17.21
C VAL A 211 -28.66 -4.52 18.35
N PRO A 212 -27.35 -4.45 18.61
CA PRO A 212 -26.73 -5.23 19.67
C PRO A 212 -27.36 -4.96 21.04
N ASP A 213 -27.56 -6.01 21.85
CA ASP A 213 -28.33 -5.91 23.09
C ASP A 213 -27.72 -4.94 24.12
N TYR A 214 -26.40 -4.78 24.14
CA TYR A 214 -25.71 -3.81 24.99
C TYR A 214 -26.04 -2.35 24.67
N VAL A 215 -26.42 -2.03 23.42
CA VAL A 215 -26.86 -0.69 23.02
C VAL A 215 -28.31 -0.45 23.41
N ARG A 216 -29.16 -1.47 23.27
CA ARG A 216 -30.57 -1.41 23.63
C ARG A 216 -30.79 -1.30 25.14
N ASN A 217 -29.89 -1.87 25.93
CA ASN A 217 -29.93 -1.88 27.39
C ASN A 217 -29.46 -0.54 28.02
N TYR A 218 -28.96 0.42 27.24
CA TYR A 218 -28.59 1.73 27.76
C TYR A 218 -29.83 2.54 28.16
N VAL A 219 -29.81 3.13 29.36
CA VAL A 219 -30.97 3.75 30.03
C VAL A 219 -31.67 4.81 29.16
N ASP A 220 -30.90 5.59 28.39
CA ASP A 220 -31.43 6.68 27.56
C ASP A 220 -31.49 6.34 26.05
N TYR A 221 -31.25 5.08 25.66
CA TYR A 221 -31.24 4.67 24.25
C TYR A 221 -32.52 5.04 23.50
N THR A 222 -33.69 4.81 24.12
CA THR A 222 -35.00 5.11 23.52
C THR A 222 -35.21 6.60 23.30
N LYS A 223 -34.80 7.44 24.25
CA LYS A 223 -34.88 8.91 24.15
C LYS A 223 -33.96 9.43 23.05
N ILE A 224 -32.72 8.96 23.00
CA ILE A 224 -31.73 9.36 21.98
C ILE A 224 -32.20 8.95 20.58
N ARG A 225 -32.76 7.74 20.45
CA ARG A 225 -33.30 7.25 19.18
C ARG A 225 -34.51 8.04 18.70
N GLN A 226 -35.39 8.46 19.62
CA GLN A 226 -36.52 9.34 19.30
C GLN A 226 -36.04 10.73 18.86
N GLN A 227 -35.08 11.33 19.58
CA GLN A 227 -34.46 12.62 19.19
C GLN A 227 -33.81 12.55 17.81
N PHE A 228 -33.07 11.46 17.55
CA PHE A 228 -32.45 11.23 16.25
C PHE A 228 -33.49 11.16 15.12
N GLN A 229 -34.60 10.44 15.33
CA GLN A 229 -35.67 10.33 14.33
C GLN A 229 -36.39 11.67 14.11
N GLN A 230 -36.65 12.44 15.16
CA GLN A 230 -37.23 13.78 15.07
C GLN A 230 -36.33 14.74 14.27
N ILE A 231 -35.03 14.74 14.55
CA ILE A 231 -34.05 15.54 13.80
C ILE A 231 -34.00 15.07 12.33
N LYS A 232 -34.00 13.76 12.09
CA LYS A 232 -34.01 13.19 10.74
C LYS A 232 -35.25 13.59 9.94
N GLU A 233 -36.42 13.61 10.57
CA GLU A 233 -37.67 14.07 9.97
C GLU A 233 -37.63 15.58 9.72
N THR A 234 -37.15 16.38 10.67
CA THR A 234 -36.98 17.83 10.53
C THR A 234 -36.04 18.19 9.36
N ILE A 235 -34.96 17.43 9.16
CA ILE A 235 -34.03 17.62 8.03
C ILE A 235 -34.69 17.22 6.69
N LYS A 236 -35.50 16.14 6.69
CA LYS A 236 -36.18 15.64 5.47
C LYS A 236 -37.36 16.50 5.04
N THR A 237 -38.13 17.01 5.99
CA THR A 237 -39.25 17.92 5.77
C THR A 237 -38.90 19.27 6.38
N PRO A 238 -38.15 20.11 5.65
CA PRO A 238 -37.92 21.48 6.09
C PRO A 238 -39.25 22.22 6.02
N GLU A 239 -39.95 22.31 7.15
CA GLU A 239 -41.12 23.16 7.27
C GLU A 239 -40.71 24.59 6.92
N LYS A 240 -41.44 25.21 6.00
CA LYS A 240 -41.40 26.67 5.82
C LYS A 240 -42.06 27.28 7.06
N GLY A 241 -41.31 27.41 8.14
CA GLY A 241 -41.81 27.91 9.41
C GLY A 241 -40.66 28.29 10.33
N THR A 242 -40.32 29.57 10.30
CA THR A 242 -39.39 30.27 11.17
C THR A 242 -39.62 29.98 12.66
N GLN A 243 -38.56 29.57 13.37
CA GLN A 243 -38.31 30.06 14.74
C GLN A 243 -36.83 30.39 14.88
N ASN A 244 -36.57 31.68 15.02
CA ASN A 244 -35.27 32.28 15.26
C ASN A 244 -34.69 31.74 16.57
N ILE A 245 -33.61 30.96 16.50
CA ILE A 245 -32.64 30.91 17.60
C ILE A 245 -31.74 32.12 17.39
N VAL A 246 -32.02 33.19 18.15
CA VAL A 246 -31.15 34.36 18.25
C VAL A 246 -29.93 33.94 19.07
N CYS A 247 -28.82 33.67 18.39
CA CYS A 247 -27.50 33.89 18.94
C CYS A 247 -26.89 35.02 18.10
N ASN A 248 -26.87 36.22 18.69
CA ASN A 248 -26.09 37.33 18.14
C ASN A 248 -24.63 36.93 18.16
N ASP A 249 -24.00 36.87 16.99
CA ASP A 249 -22.67 37.43 16.79
C ASP A 249 -22.54 37.84 15.32
N GLU A 250 -22.23 39.12 15.17
CA GLU A 250 -21.99 39.82 13.92
C GLU A 250 -20.77 39.20 13.23
N TYR A 251 -20.89 38.75 11.99
CA TYR A 251 -19.99 39.06 10.86
C TYR A 251 -20.56 38.39 9.59
N SER A 252 -20.66 39.19 8.54
CA SER A 252 -21.09 38.88 7.18
C SER A 252 -20.49 37.58 6.63
N GLU A 253 -21.30 36.72 5.99
CA GLU A 253 -20.95 36.07 4.71
C GLU A 253 -22.13 35.33 4.05
N ASN A 254 -22.50 35.79 2.86
CA ASN A 254 -23.14 35.10 1.73
C ASN A 254 -24.09 33.92 2.03
N ASP A 255 -25.39 34.19 1.90
CA ASP A 255 -26.48 33.22 1.82
C ASP A 255 -26.30 32.31 0.57
N LEU A 256 -25.64 31.17 0.76
CA LEU A 256 -25.50 30.13 -0.27
C LEU A 256 -26.73 29.21 -0.22
N ASP A 257 -27.70 29.53 -1.06
CA ASP A 257 -28.94 28.77 -1.21
C ASP A 257 -28.68 27.44 -1.97
N PHE A 258 -28.37 26.37 -1.25
CA PHE A 258 -28.08 25.02 -1.79
C PHE A 258 -29.28 24.32 -2.46
N ARG A 259 -30.46 24.96 -2.51
CA ARG A 259 -31.68 24.39 -3.13
C ARG A 259 -31.90 24.75 -4.59
N LYS A 260 -31.05 25.59 -5.18
CA LYS A 260 -31.04 25.71 -6.64
C LYS A 260 -30.43 24.44 -7.22
N LYS A 261 -31.28 23.59 -7.80
CA LYS A 261 -30.84 22.49 -8.67
C LYS A 261 -29.80 23.05 -9.64
N MET A 262 -28.57 22.54 -9.54
CA MET A 262 -27.54 22.77 -10.53
C MET A 262 -28.10 22.37 -11.90
N GLU A 263 -28.11 23.29 -12.86
CA GLU A 263 -28.55 22.98 -14.22
C GLU A 263 -27.66 21.84 -14.76
N THR A 264 -28.29 20.69 -15.01
CA THR A 264 -27.62 19.46 -15.45
C THR A 264 -27.36 19.45 -16.96
N ASN A 265 -27.09 20.61 -17.55
CA ASN A 265 -26.90 20.77 -19.00
C ASN A 265 -25.46 21.14 -19.39
N LEU A 266 -24.48 20.48 -18.77
CA LEU A 266 -23.12 20.37 -19.31
C LEU A 266 -22.67 18.91 -19.45
N LYS A 267 -23.61 18.01 -19.72
CA LYS A 267 -23.27 16.76 -20.40
C LYS A 267 -23.26 17.04 -21.89
N ARG A 268 -22.11 16.91 -22.54
CA ARG A 268 -22.05 16.73 -23.99
C ARG A 268 -23.01 15.57 -24.32
N PRO A 269 -23.87 15.70 -25.35
CA PRO A 269 -24.62 14.55 -25.83
C PRO A 269 -23.60 13.46 -26.17
N ALA A 270 -23.84 12.23 -25.72
CA ALA A 270 -23.11 11.09 -26.22
C ALA A 270 -23.33 11.09 -27.73
N GLN A 271 -22.25 11.29 -28.47
CA GLN A 271 -22.25 11.05 -29.91
C GLN A 271 -22.59 9.58 -30.08
N ASP A 272 -23.59 9.31 -30.90
CA ASP A 272 -24.05 7.97 -31.24
C ASP A 272 -22.95 7.30 -32.08
N ASP A 273 -21.89 6.87 -31.41
CA ASP A 273 -20.87 5.99 -31.99
C ASP A 273 -21.52 4.62 -32.12
N ASN A 274 -22.23 4.45 -33.23
CA ASN A 274 -22.80 3.21 -33.73
C ASN A 274 -21.73 2.18 -34.14
N ASP A 275 -20.56 2.22 -33.51
CA ASP A 275 -19.44 1.33 -33.74
C ASP A 275 -18.65 1.18 -32.45
N CYS A 276 -19.08 0.22 -31.61
CA CYS A 276 -18.21 -0.70 -30.85
C CYS A 276 -19.05 -1.59 -29.91
N ASN A 277 -20.02 -2.31 -30.49
CA ASN A 277 -20.71 -3.46 -29.87
C ASN A 277 -19.78 -4.69 -29.66
N TYR A 278 -18.47 -4.48 -29.57
CA TYR A 278 -17.48 -5.56 -29.43
C TYR A 278 -17.38 -6.05 -27.98
N TRP A 279 -17.56 -5.18 -26.98
CA TRP A 279 -17.40 -5.57 -25.56
C TRP A 279 -18.64 -6.20 -24.93
N HIS A 280 -19.86 -5.82 -25.34
CA HIS A 280 -21.09 -6.41 -24.81
C HIS A 280 -21.45 -7.77 -25.44
N LYS A 281 -20.82 -8.17 -26.54
CA LYS A 281 -20.90 -9.54 -27.10
C LYS A 281 -19.97 -10.53 -26.38
N ILE A 282 -18.96 -10.08 -25.65
CA ILE A 282 -17.99 -10.97 -24.98
C ILE A 282 -18.57 -11.57 -23.69
N LYS A 283 -19.62 -10.98 -23.10
CA LYS A 283 -20.28 -11.52 -21.90
C LYS A 283 -21.41 -12.53 -22.17
N ARG A 284 -21.59 -13.01 -23.41
CA ARG A 284 -22.63 -14.03 -23.74
C ARG A 284 -22.20 -15.15 -24.68
N ASN A 285 -20.89 -15.35 -24.88
CA ASN A 285 -20.39 -16.41 -25.77
C ASN A 285 -19.66 -17.54 -25.02
N CYS A 286 -20.22 -18.02 -23.91
CA CYS A 286 -19.95 -19.37 -23.41
C CYS A 286 -21.02 -20.34 -23.93
N THR A 287 -21.18 -20.40 -25.25
CA THR A 287 -21.82 -21.52 -25.97
C THR A 287 -21.11 -21.66 -27.31
N LEU A 288 -19.91 -22.23 -27.28
CA LEU A 288 -19.29 -22.72 -28.51
C LEU A 288 -19.89 -24.09 -28.81
N SER A 289 -20.94 -24.04 -29.60
CA SER A 289 -21.47 -25.17 -30.36
C SER A 289 -20.41 -25.69 -31.32
N THR A 290 -20.04 -26.96 -31.19
CA THR A 290 -19.65 -27.79 -32.34
C THR A 290 -20.93 -28.30 -33.01
N PRO A 291 -21.01 -28.36 -34.36
CA PRO A 291 -22.23 -28.71 -35.06
C PRO A 291 -22.32 -30.22 -35.23
N ALA A 292 -23.26 -30.85 -34.52
CA ALA A 292 -24.11 -31.94 -35.01
C ALA A 292 -24.74 -32.67 -33.82
N THR A 293 -26.04 -32.93 -33.96
CA THR A 293 -26.83 -33.93 -33.25
C THR A 293 -27.17 -33.69 -31.77
N THR A 294 -28.49 -33.52 -31.58
CA THR A 294 -29.33 -33.93 -30.43
C THR A 294 -29.43 -32.99 -29.23
N THR A 295 -30.58 -32.32 -29.16
CA THR A 295 -31.33 -31.86 -27.98
C THR A 295 -30.67 -32.15 -26.62
N ALA A 296 -30.04 -31.15 -26.02
CA ALA A 296 -29.57 -31.22 -24.64
C ALA A 296 -30.76 -30.97 -23.69
N ASN A 297 -31.26 -32.06 -23.12
CA ASN A 297 -32.07 -32.04 -21.92
C ASN A 297 -31.31 -31.33 -20.80
N THR A 298 -32.00 -30.47 -20.08
CA THR A 298 -31.56 -29.85 -18.83
C THR A 298 -31.22 -30.93 -17.80
N SER A 299 -29.94 -31.21 -17.57
CA SER A 299 -29.48 -31.89 -16.38
C SER A 299 -29.18 -30.85 -15.29
N ASN A 300 -29.65 -31.15 -14.08
CA ASN A 300 -29.42 -30.37 -12.86
C ASN A 300 -27.98 -30.52 -12.37
N GLU A 301 -27.00 -30.20 -13.21
CA GLU A 301 -25.60 -30.20 -12.80
C GLU A 301 -25.23 -28.81 -12.31
N SER A 302 -24.57 -28.74 -11.14
CA SER A 302 -24.19 -27.47 -10.57
C SER A 302 -23.25 -26.76 -11.55
N LEU A 303 -23.29 -25.43 -11.61
CA LEU A 303 -22.41 -24.61 -12.45
C LEU A 303 -20.91 -24.98 -12.27
N ILE A 304 -20.56 -25.51 -11.10
CA ILE A 304 -19.23 -25.97 -10.73
C ILE A 304 -18.86 -27.27 -11.47
N ASP A 305 -19.81 -28.17 -11.71
CA ASP A 305 -19.56 -29.45 -12.38
C ASP A 305 -19.34 -29.26 -13.88
N PHE A 306 -20.01 -28.28 -14.48
CA PHE A 306 -19.70 -27.85 -15.85
C PHE A 306 -18.28 -27.30 -15.96
N LEU A 307 -17.85 -26.45 -15.02
CA LEU A 307 -16.50 -25.88 -15.00
C LEU A 307 -15.42 -26.95 -14.84
N LYS A 308 -15.68 -28.06 -14.13
CA LYS A 308 -14.73 -29.17 -13.99
C LYS A 308 -14.35 -29.84 -15.32
N SER A 309 -15.20 -29.73 -16.34
CA SER A 309 -14.93 -30.28 -17.68
C SER A 309 -14.09 -29.34 -18.55
N ASP A 310 -13.87 -28.09 -18.12
CA ASP A 310 -13.14 -27.08 -18.87
C ASP A 310 -11.62 -27.26 -18.74
N ALA A 311 -10.91 -27.10 -19.85
CA ALA A 311 -9.46 -27.16 -19.90
C ALA A 311 -8.80 -26.06 -19.06
N GLU A 312 -9.46 -24.91 -18.89
CA GLU A 312 -8.98 -23.84 -18.01
C GLU A 312 -9.04 -24.25 -16.53
N TYR A 313 -10.11 -24.95 -16.14
CA TYR A 313 -10.26 -25.47 -14.78
C TYR A 313 -9.23 -26.55 -14.48
N GLU A 314 -8.94 -27.46 -15.42
CA GLU A 314 -7.89 -28.47 -15.23
C GLU A 314 -6.51 -27.83 -15.03
N ARG A 315 -6.16 -26.80 -15.80
CA ARG A 315 -4.92 -26.04 -15.59
C ARG A 315 -4.90 -25.34 -14.23
N PHE A 316 -6.02 -24.76 -13.80
CA PHE A 316 -6.14 -24.19 -12.47
C PHE A 316 -5.99 -25.26 -11.39
N ARG A 317 -6.62 -26.43 -11.56
CA ARG A 317 -6.57 -27.57 -10.64
C ARG A 317 -5.17 -28.13 -10.51
N GLU A 318 -4.44 -28.30 -11.60
CA GLU A 318 -3.02 -28.67 -11.59
C GLU A 318 -2.16 -27.63 -10.84
N THR A 319 -2.46 -26.34 -11.03
CA THR A 319 -1.77 -25.25 -10.33
C THR A 319 -2.12 -25.23 -8.84
N PHE A 320 -3.38 -25.49 -8.51
CA PHE A 320 -3.90 -25.57 -7.15
C PHE A 320 -3.35 -26.78 -6.40
N HIS A 321 -3.20 -27.94 -7.05
CA HIS A 321 -2.55 -29.12 -6.45
C HIS A 321 -1.05 -28.92 -6.21
N LYS A 322 -0.40 -28.00 -6.93
CA LYS A 322 0.98 -27.58 -6.61
C LYS A 322 1.04 -26.68 -5.38
N LEU A 323 -0.08 -26.08 -4.95
CA LEU A 323 -0.16 -25.35 -3.69
C LEU A 323 -0.23 -26.36 -2.54
N ASN A 324 0.71 -26.27 -1.62
CA ASN A 324 0.72 -27.10 -0.42
C ASN A 324 -0.28 -26.53 0.59
N ILE A 325 -1.56 -26.88 0.46
CA ILE A 325 -2.61 -26.49 1.42
C ILE A 325 -2.53 -27.46 2.59
N ILE A 326 -2.00 -26.99 3.72
CA ILE A 326 -1.94 -27.76 4.95
C ILE A 326 -3.26 -27.48 5.71
N PRO A 327 -4.20 -28.45 5.77
CA PRO A 327 -5.42 -28.27 6.53
C PRO A 327 -5.05 -28.18 8.02
N LEU A 328 -5.35 -27.05 8.63
CA LEU A 328 -5.22 -26.88 10.07
C LEU A 328 -6.33 -27.69 10.75
N LYS A 329 -6.00 -28.40 11.84
CA LYS A 329 -7.04 -29.01 12.67
C LYS A 329 -7.98 -27.89 13.12
N SER A 330 -9.28 -28.04 12.89
CA SER A 330 -10.27 -27.12 13.42
C SER A 330 -10.03 -27.01 14.92
N TYR A 331 -9.80 -25.79 15.40
CA TYR A 331 -10.03 -25.53 16.82
C TYR A 331 -11.55 -25.55 16.95
N ASP A 332 -12.08 -26.73 17.28
CA ASP A 332 -13.50 -26.91 17.46
C ASP A 332 -14.03 -25.86 18.44
N THR A 333 -15.20 -25.31 18.09
CA THR A 333 -15.96 -24.25 18.77
C THR A 333 -16.25 -24.52 20.25
N GLU A 334 -15.85 -25.68 20.78
CA GLU A 334 -15.93 -26.05 22.18
C GLU A 334 -14.78 -25.44 23.03
N ASN A 335 -13.74 -24.88 22.40
CA ASN A 335 -12.69 -24.09 23.07
C ASN A 335 -12.93 -22.57 22.95
N GLU A 336 -14.18 -22.11 22.89
CA GLU A 336 -14.54 -20.71 23.17
C GLU A 336 -14.03 -20.24 24.55
N GLU A 337 -13.75 -21.18 25.46
CA GLU A 337 -13.12 -20.98 26.78
C GLU A 337 -11.61 -21.24 26.81
N ALA A 338 -10.89 -21.23 25.68
CA ALA A 338 -9.46 -20.97 25.72
C ALA A 338 -9.27 -19.52 26.19
N LYS A 339 -9.42 -19.31 27.50
CA LYS A 339 -9.05 -18.09 28.23
C LYS A 339 -7.73 -17.63 27.64
N ASP A 340 -7.62 -16.34 27.37
CA ASP A 340 -6.36 -15.69 27.00
C ASP A 340 -5.29 -16.21 27.97
N ASP A 341 -4.50 -17.20 27.52
CA ASP A 341 -3.43 -17.74 28.34
C ASP A 341 -2.35 -16.66 28.28
N PRO A 342 -2.11 -15.92 29.37
CA PRO A 342 -1.22 -14.76 29.35
C PRO A 342 0.23 -15.16 29.05
N SER A 343 0.53 -16.47 28.98
CA SER A 343 1.82 -17.00 28.59
C SER A 343 2.06 -17.05 27.07
N ILE A 344 1.02 -16.91 26.23
CA ILE A 344 1.17 -17.01 24.78
C ILE A 344 1.57 -15.66 24.19
N GLU A 345 2.82 -15.57 23.72
CA GLU A 345 3.34 -14.38 23.05
C GLU A 345 2.58 -14.08 21.75
N ILE A 346 2.04 -12.87 21.66
CA ILE A 346 1.41 -12.34 20.44
C ILE A 346 2.49 -11.83 19.49
N LEU A 347 2.35 -12.18 18.21
CA LEU A 347 3.29 -11.78 17.18
C LEU A 347 3.05 -10.31 16.79
N PRO A 348 4.12 -9.50 16.62
CA PRO A 348 3.98 -8.13 16.15
C PRO A 348 3.58 -8.12 14.67
N ILE A 349 2.44 -7.51 14.36
CA ILE A 349 2.05 -7.22 12.98
C ILE A 349 2.80 -5.96 12.53
N ASN A 350 3.47 -6.03 11.38
CA ASN A 350 4.32 -4.95 10.87
C ASN A 350 3.58 -4.04 9.89
N PHE A 351 2.80 -4.62 8.95
CA PHE A 351 2.18 -3.86 7.87
C PHE A 351 0.76 -4.29 7.55
N ASP A 352 -0.10 -3.32 7.21
CA ASP A 352 -1.34 -3.51 6.48
C ASP A 352 -1.08 -3.42 4.97
N VAL A 353 -1.65 -4.35 4.20
CA VAL A 353 -1.42 -4.43 2.74
C VAL A 353 -2.69 -4.11 1.96
N TYR A 354 -2.56 -3.23 0.97
CA TYR A 354 -3.65 -2.77 0.11
C TYR A 354 -3.31 -2.92 -1.38
N LEU A 355 -4.34 -3.04 -2.21
CA LEU A 355 -4.22 -3.08 -3.66
C LEU A 355 -4.22 -1.67 -4.27
N HIS A 356 -3.43 -1.44 -5.32
CA HIS A 356 -3.34 -0.13 -5.97
C HIS A 356 -4.60 0.29 -6.75
N ASN A 357 -5.44 -0.66 -7.18
CA ASN A 357 -6.53 -0.40 -8.12
C ASN A 357 -7.91 -0.22 -7.46
N GLU A 358 -8.00 -0.29 -6.13
CA GLU A 358 -9.29 -0.26 -5.40
C GLU A 358 -9.64 1.12 -4.83
N GLY A 359 -9.18 2.20 -5.47
CA GLY A 359 -9.47 3.56 -5.00
C GLY A 359 -8.88 3.89 -3.63
N TYR A 360 -7.77 3.24 -3.28
CA TYR A 360 -7.08 3.41 -2.02
C TYR A 360 -6.76 4.89 -1.74
N ARG A 361 -7.04 5.34 -0.52
CA ARG A 361 -6.63 6.65 0.01
C ARG A 361 -5.95 6.48 1.35
N LYS A 362 -4.72 6.97 1.50
CA LYS A 362 -3.96 6.85 2.75
C LYS A 362 -4.64 7.54 3.95
N SER A 363 -5.50 8.55 3.71
CA SER A 363 -6.29 9.22 4.75
C SER A 363 -7.47 8.38 5.27
N SER A 364 -7.97 7.45 4.45
CA SER A 364 -9.09 6.57 4.78
C SER A 364 -8.84 5.22 4.10
N PRO A 365 -7.83 4.48 4.58
CA PRO A 365 -7.55 3.17 4.04
C PRO A 365 -8.74 2.27 4.40
N GLY A 366 -9.27 1.53 3.43
CA GLY A 366 -10.35 0.58 3.65
C GLY A 366 -9.91 -0.60 4.54
N SER A 367 -10.52 -1.76 4.36
CA SER A 367 -9.98 -2.98 4.98
C SER A 367 -8.75 -3.45 4.19
N PRO A 368 -7.64 -3.80 4.86
CA PRO A 368 -6.48 -4.37 4.18
C PRO A 368 -6.81 -5.77 3.65
N GLN A 369 -6.12 -6.17 2.58
CA GLN A 369 -6.27 -7.50 1.98
C GLN A 369 -5.67 -8.59 2.87
N PHE A 370 -4.49 -8.32 3.42
CA PHE A 370 -3.83 -9.15 4.42
C PHE A 370 -2.90 -8.28 5.29
N ARG A 371 -2.54 -8.81 6.45
CA ARG A 371 -1.62 -8.19 7.40
C ARG A 371 -0.32 -8.97 7.48
N ILE A 372 0.81 -8.27 7.37
CA ILE A 372 2.13 -8.89 7.35
C ILE A 372 2.69 -9.00 8.77
N VAL A 373 3.15 -10.20 9.12
CA VAL A 373 4.00 -10.48 10.28
C VAL A 373 5.37 -10.91 9.77
N ILE A 374 6.43 -10.21 10.18
CA ILE A 374 7.80 -10.51 9.76
C ILE A 374 8.49 -11.30 10.87
N LEU A 375 8.92 -12.52 10.55
CA LEU A 375 9.67 -13.38 11.46
C LEU A 375 11.15 -13.02 11.40
N LYS A 376 11.78 -12.89 12.58
CA LYS A 376 13.22 -12.62 12.68
C LYS A 376 14.00 -13.85 12.23
N THR A 377 15.17 -13.65 11.62
CA THR A 377 16.02 -14.75 11.10
C THR A 377 16.37 -15.83 12.15
N GLN A 378 16.49 -15.48 13.42
CA GLN A 378 16.82 -16.42 14.51
C GLN A 378 15.60 -16.87 15.35
N GLN A 379 14.40 -16.39 15.02
CA GLN A 379 13.19 -16.74 15.75
C GLN A 379 12.69 -18.11 15.29
N SER A 380 12.24 -18.95 16.22
CA SER A 380 11.54 -20.18 15.89
C SER A 380 10.25 -19.88 15.12
N PHE A 381 9.87 -20.79 14.23
CA PHE A 381 8.60 -20.64 13.53
C PHE A 381 7.45 -20.66 14.56
N PRO A 382 6.49 -19.72 14.48
CA PRO A 382 5.45 -19.59 15.50
C PRO A 382 4.49 -20.79 15.49
N THR A 383 4.02 -21.13 16.69
CA THR A 383 3.02 -22.19 16.87
C THR A 383 1.66 -21.73 16.36
N HIS A 384 0.82 -22.67 15.89
CA HIS A 384 -0.54 -22.36 15.45
C HIS A 384 -1.37 -21.57 16.46
N GLN A 385 -1.20 -21.85 17.75
CA GLN A 385 -1.85 -21.07 18.82
C GLN A 385 -1.44 -19.60 18.77
N GLN A 386 -0.15 -19.28 18.65
CA GLN A 386 0.35 -17.90 18.58
C GLN A 386 -0.24 -17.16 17.38
N ILE A 387 -0.32 -17.81 16.21
CA ILE A 387 -0.90 -17.22 15.00
C ILE A 387 -2.40 -16.98 15.18
N TYR A 388 -3.12 -17.94 15.76
CA TYR A 388 -4.55 -17.83 16.04
C TYR A 388 -4.87 -16.71 17.04
N PHE A 389 -4.15 -16.63 18.15
CA PHE A 389 -4.31 -15.54 19.13
C PHE A 389 -3.96 -14.18 18.54
N THR A 390 -2.88 -14.11 17.74
CA THR A 390 -2.53 -12.87 17.00
C THR A 390 -3.64 -12.46 16.03
N HIS A 391 -4.31 -13.41 15.38
CA HIS A 391 -5.46 -13.12 14.53
C HIS A 391 -6.66 -12.59 15.33
N ARG A 392 -7.01 -13.22 16.46
CA ARG A 392 -8.14 -12.81 17.31
C ARG A 392 -7.96 -11.45 17.96
N GLN A 393 -6.73 -11.07 18.31
CA GLN A 393 -6.47 -9.78 18.98
C GLN A 393 -6.63 -8.57 18.04
N GLN A 394 -6.74 -8.79 16.74
CA GLN A 394 -6.99 -7.74 15.78
C GLN A 394 -8.37 -7.12 16.01
N LEU A 395 -8.44 -5.79 16.04
CA LEU A 395 -9.73 -5.07 16.13
C LEU A 395 -10.67 -5.38 14.95
N ASP A 396 -10.08 -5.62 13.79
CA ASP A 396 -10.72 -5.95 12.52
C ASP A 396 -9.97 -7.17 11.95
N PRO A 397 -10.44 -8.42 12.18
CA PRO A 397 -9.68 -9.63 11.86
C PRO A 397 -9.52 -9.79 10.36
N VAL A 398 -8.27 -9.78 9.91
CA VAL A 398 -7.86 -9.92 8.52
C VAL A 398 -6.83 -11.03 8.41
N THR A 399 -6.82 -11.72 7.27
CA THR A 399 -5.89 -12.81 6.96
C THR A 399 -4.44 -12.39 7.23
N LEU A 400 -3.69 -13.27 7.92
CA LEU A 400 -2.30 -13.02 8.29
C LEU A 400 -1.36 -13.60 7.22
N LEU A 401 -0.37 -12.82 6.81
CA LEU A 401 0.73 -13.25 5.95
C LEU A 401 2.03 -13.24 6.76
N LEU A 402 2.52 -14.42 7.12
CA LEU A 402 3.79 -14.58 7.81
C LEU A 402 4.92 -14.62 6.79
N ILE A 403 5.92 -13.76 6.96
CA ILE A 403 7.08 -13.68 6.07
C ILE A 403 8.34 -13.99 6.87
N ALA A 404 9.03 -15.06 6.51
CA ALA A 404 10.33 -15.42 7.05
C ALA A 404 11.45 -14.92 6.11
N VAL A 405 12.42 -14.22 6.69
CA VAL A 405 13.60 -13.73 5.96
C VAL A 405 14.82 -14.58 6.31
N ASN A 406 15.33 -15.32 5.33
CA ASN A 406 16.55 -16.11 5.46
C ASN A 406 17.81 -15.21 5.46
N GLU A 407 18.93 -15.69 6.00
CA GLU A 407 20.26 -15.09 5.90
C GLU A 407 20.68 -14.79 4.45
N SER A 408 20.24 -15.64 3.51
CA SER A 408 20.44 -15.45 2.07
C SER A 408 19.57 -14.33 1.46
N ARG A 409 18.82 -13.56 2.27
CA ARG A 409 17.86 -12.52 1.85
C ARG A 409 16.72 -13.04 0.97
N GLN A 410 16.42 -14.34 1.06
CA GLN A 410 15.26 -14.93 0.42
C GLN A 410 14.04 -14.80 1.34
N LEU A 411 12.89 -14.55 0.73
CA LEU A 411 11.61 -14.38 1.42
C LEU A 411 10.77 -15.65 1.24
N GLN A 412 10.31 -16.22 2.34
CA GLN A 412 9.31 -17.28 2.35
C GLN A 412 8.03 -16.72 2.97
N ALA A 413 6.91 -16.83 2.26
CA ALA A 413 5.64 -16.25 2.68
C ALA A 413 4.60 -17.36 2.91
N PHE A 414 3.92 -17.29 4.05
CA PHE A 414 2.91 -18.25 4.50
C PHE A 414 1.61 -17.50 4.78
N LEU A 415 0.59 -17.76 3.97
CA LEU A 415 -0.72 -17.13 4.13
C LEU A 415 -1.59 -17.99 5.05
N TYR A 416 -2.07 -17.41 6.14
CA TYR A 416 -2.92 -18.04 7.13
C TYR A 416 -4.32 -17.48 7.06
N HIS A 417 -5.23 -18.30 6.53
CA HIS A 417 -6.64 -18.02 6.47
C HIS A 417 -7.35 -18.71 7.64
N PHE A 418 -8.15 -17.94 8.37
CA PHE A 418 -9.01 -18.42 9.43
C PHE A 418 -10.45 -18.29 8.93
N SER A 419 -11.13 -19.43 8.78
CA SER A 419 -12.51 -19.55 8.27
C SER A 419 -13.55 -19.30 9.35
#